data_AF-A0A357AFS4-F1
#
_entry.id   AF-A0A357AFS4-F1
#
_cell.length_a   1.000
_cell.length_b   1.000
_cell.length_c   1.000
_cell.angle_alpha   90.00
_cell.angle_beta   90.00
_cell.angle_gamma   90.00
#
_symmetry.space_group_name_H-M   'P 1'
#
loop_
_entity.id
_entity.type
_entity.pdbx_description
1 polymer ?
#
loop_
_entity_poly.entity_id
_entity_poly.type
_entity_poly.pdbx_seq_one_letter_code
_entity_poly.pdbx_strand_id
1 'polypeptide(L)' 'MKTVLFADDSSFMRMLIRRMLEKDGFMIVGEAENGVVCIEKYIKHQPEIVTLDVLSVIK' A
#
# COMPACT_ATOMS: atom_id res chain seq x y z
N MET A 1 15.81 -4.97 -4.26
CA MET A 1 14.75 -3.93 -4.20
C MET A 1 13.61 -4.52 -3.38
N LYS A 2 13.19 -3.88 -2.29
CA LYS A 2 12.14 -4.43 -1.42
C LYS A 2 10.75 -4.17 -2.01
N THR A 3 9.86 -5.15 -1.95
CA THR A 3 8.48 -5.02 -2.44
C THR A 3 7.54 -4.46 -1.36
N VAL A 4 6.67 -3.53 -1.74
CA VAL A 4 5.76 -2.83 -0.82
C VAL A 4 4.32 -2.88 -1.34
N LEU A 5 3.40 -3.19 -0.43
CA LEU A 5 1.96 -2.95 -0.56
C LEU A 5 1.57 -1.89 0.47
N PHE A 6 0.72 -0.94 0.09
CA PHE A 6 0.17 0.00 1.05
C PHE A 6 -1.33 0.21 0.88
N ALA A 7 -2.02 0.64 1.94
CA ALA A 7 -3.45 0.97 1.88
C ALA A 7 -3.79 2.30 2.55
N ASP A 8 -4.64 3.08 1.89
CA ASP A 8 -5.17 4.38 2.32
C ASP A 8 -6.42 4.67 1.45
N ASP A 9 -7.52 5.18 2.02
CA ASP A 9 -8.76 5.46 1.28
C ASP A 9 -8.65 6.75 0.43
N SER A 10 -7.76 7.66 0.81
CA SER A 10 -7.51 8.91 0.10
C SER A 10 -6.61 8.72 -1.12
N SER A 11 -7.15 9.03 -2.31
CA SER A 11 -6.38 9.02 -3.56
C SER A 11 -5.18 9.98 -3.54
N PHE A 12 -5.29 11.09 -2.81
CA PHE A 12 -4.19 12.05 -2.66
C PHE A 12 -3.06 11.47 -1.82
N MET A 13 -3.38 10.83 -0.69
CA MET A 13 -2.38 10.19 0.18
C MET A 13 -1.69 9.04 -0.54
N ARG A 14 -2.42 8.20 -1.28
CA ARG A 14 -1.82 7.13 -2.09
C ARG A 14 -0.80 7.66 -3.10
N MET A 15 -1.08 8.78 -3.77
CA MET A 15 -0.12 9.43 -4.67
C MET A 15 1.15 9.89 -3.93
N LEU A 16 1.01 10.49 -2.74
CA LEU A 16 2.17 10.94 -1.94
C LEU A 16 3.02 9.76 -1.47
N ILE A 17 2.39 8.73 -0.90
CA ILE A 17 3.05 7.52 -0.42
C ILE A 17 3.81 6.84 -1.56
N ARG A 18 3.18 6.68 -2.73
CA ARG A 18 3.82 6.15 -3.93
C ARG A 18 5.12 6.89 -4.26
N ARG A 19 5.05 8.22 -4.36
CA ARG A 19 6.21 9.05 -4.73
C ARG A 19 7.35 8.92 -3.73
N MET A 20 7.04 8.84 -2.44
CA MET A 20 8.06 8.65 -1.39
C MET A 20 8.73 7.29 -1.51
N LEU A 21 7.94 6.21 -1.63
CA LEU A 21 8.46 4.85 -1.74
C LEU A 21 9.29 4.63 -3.01
N GLU A 22 8.82 5.12 -4.16
CA GLU A 22 9.56 5.03 -5.43
C GLU A 22 10.89 5.82 -5.35
N LYS A 23 10.87 7.02 -4.75
CA LYS A 23 12.08 7.83 -4.55
C LYS A 23 13.12 7.12 -3.69
N ASP A 24 12.67 6.37 -2.68
CA ASP A 24 13.54 5.62 -1.76
C ASP A 24 13.92 4.22 -2.30
N GLY A 25 13.56 3.89 -3.56
CA GLY A 25 13.97 2.67 -4.23
C GLY A 25 13.16 1.43 -3.87
N PHE A 26 11.93 1.58 -3.40
CA PHE A 26 11.00 0.48 -3.19
C PHE A 26 10.25 0.11 -4.48
N MET A 27 9.90 -1.17 -4.62
CA MET A 27 9.02 -1.64 -5.68
C MET A 27 7.59 -1.72 -5.15
N ILE A 28 6.70 -0.86 -5.62
CA ILE A 28 5.28 -0.92 -5.25
C ILE A 28 4.62 -2.04 -6.05
N VAL A 29 4.20 -3.10 -5.35
CA VAL A 29 3.51 -4.26 -5.95
C VAL A 29 1.99 -4.18 -5.78
N GLY A 30 1.50 -3.25 -4.98
CA GLY A 30 0.07 -2.95 -4.89
C GLY A 30 -0.25 -1.72 -4.05
N GLU A 31 -1.43 -1.17 -4.31
CA GLU A 31 -2.08 -0.15 -3.49
C GLU A 31 -3.52 -0.58 -3.23
N ALA A 32 -4.05 -0.34 -2.03
CA ALA A 32 -5.43 -0.65 -1.70
C ALA A 32 -6.15 0.57 -1.14
N GLU A 33 -7.45 0.65 -1.42
CA GLU A 33 -8.32 1.73 -0.96
C GLU A 33 -9.08 1.38 0.34
N ASN A 34 -9.00 0.13 0.79
CA ASN A 34 -9.59 -0.36 2.03
C ASN A 34 -8.91 -1.67 2.48
N GLY A 35 -9.28 -2.16 3.66
CA GLY A 35 -8.72 -3.39 4.24
C GLY A 35 -8.99 -4.65 3.41
N VAL A 36 -10.17 -4.79 2.80
CA VAL A 36 -10.54 -5.98 2.01
C VAL A 36 -9.65 -6.09 0.77
N VAL A 37 -9.54 -5.00 0.00
CA VAL A 37 -8.66 -4.94 -1.18
C VAL A 37 -7.19 -5.14 -0.79
N CYS A 38 -6.79 -4.67 0.40
CA CYS A 38 -5.43 -4.86 0.89
C CYS A 38 -5.13 -6.36 1.13
N ILE A 39 -6.05 -7.09 1.76
CA ILE A 39 -5.90 -8.53 2.00
C ILE A 39 -5.83 -9.30 0.69
N GLU A 40 -6.71 -9.01 -0.28
CA GLU A 40 -6.67 -9.64 -1.61
C GLU A 40 -5.33 -9.44 -2.31
N LYS A 41 -4.81 -8.20 -2.27
CA LYS A 41 -3.53 -7.86 -2.87
C LYS A 41 -2.35 -8.48 -2.12
N TYR A 42 -2.42 -8.58 -0.79
CA TYR A 42 -1.40 -9.24 0.01
C TYR A 42 -1.25 -10.71 -0.41
N ILE A 43 -2.37 -11.44 -0.48
CA ILE A 43 -2.38 -12.85 -0.88
C ILE A 43 -1.79 -13.02 -2.29
N LYS A 44 -2.18 -12.14 -3.22
CA LYS A 44 -1.74 -12.18 -4.62
C LYS A 44 -0.25 -11.83 -4.81
N HIS A 45 0.23 -10.81 -4.10
CA HIS A 45 1.53 -10.20 -4.38
C HIS A 45 2.64 -10.59 -3.40
N GLN A 46 2.30 -11.14 -2.23
CA GLN A 46 3.26 -11.59 -1.19
C GLN A 46 4.36 -10.53 -0.94
N PRO A 47 3.99 -9.27 -0.61
CA PRO A 47 4.95 -8.19 -0.44
C PRO A 47 5.83 -8.41 0.80
N GLU A 48 7.05 -7.87 0.79
CA GLU A 48 7.96 -7.91 1.93
C GLU A 48 7.59 -6.91 3.03
N ILE A 49 6.93 -5.81 2.66
CA ILE A 49 6.51 -4.74 3.57
C ILE A 49 5.05 -4.38 3.25
N VAL A 50 4.26 -4.23 4.30
CA VAL A 50 2.89 -3.70 4.21
C VAL A 50 2.77 -2.47 5.09
N THR A 51 2.22 -1.38 4.54
CA THR A 51 1.86 -0.18 5.32
C THR A 51 0.36 0.09 5.22
N LEU A 52 -0.26 0.53 6.31
CA LEU A 52 -1.71 0.65 6.43
C LEU A 52 -2.05 1.96 7.14
N ASP A 53 -2.99 2.73 6.59
CA ASP A 53 -3.65 3.78 7.36
C ASP A 53 -4.65 3.15 8.35
N VAL A 54 -4.31 3.18 9.64
CA VAL A 54 -5.09 2.56 10.71
C VAL A 54 -6.51 3.12 10.80
N LEU A 55 -6.69 4.42 10.55
CA LEU A 55 -8.01 5.05 10.70
C LEU A 55 -8.95 4.65 9.56
N SER A 56 -8.43 4.50 8.35
CA SER A 56 -9.22 4.21 7.16
C SER A 56 -9.43 2.71 6.90
N VAL A 57 -8.58 1.84 7.47
CA VAL A 57 -8.66 0.38 7.30
C VAL A 57 -9.80 -0.26 8.11
N ILE A 58 -10.29 0.40 9.16
CA ILE A 58 -11.33 -0.14 10.07
C ILE A 58 -12.76 0.27 9.63
N LYS A 59 -12.88 1.16 8.64
CA LYS A 59 -14.18 1.52 8.04
C LYS A 59 -14.65 0.47 7.05
#